data_AF-A0AAW4LH01-F1
#
_entry.id   AF-A0AAW4LH01-F1
#
_cell.length_a   1.000
_cell.length_b   1.000
_cell.length_c   1.000
_cell.angle_alpha   90.00
_cell.angle_beta   90.00
_cell.angle_gamma   90.00
#
_symmetry.space_group_name_H-M   'P 1'
#
loop_
_entity.id
_entity.type
_entity.pdbx_description
1 polymer ?
#
loop_
_entity_poly.entity_id
_entity_poly.type
_entity_poly.pdbx_seq_one_letter_code
_entity_poly.pdbx_strand_id
1 'polypeptide(L)'
;MDSPNFTINQLRECWDRYLRYLPPMERGIASKLLFMYDGARFYSPAVFTSPPEEDPDLRFTPFTRAGFESVPLGQHVVYAVEALARLLPASELMYSSAMLATLCCDLGKIPGIVDRLVDNHAIYGMVLSDRYYLKGLGDTLRENVLNAILLHHANVNSNTKDSTILCDLVRKVHQMATLTAIRELSMDLTSLIATWRRFKAEPFIHPRREWYRYVESTTPIDFSWLDPQLFLAELAPLINRTLPDEFVYLTKDDVALVSVDTFLKIVRKMALDQCWMDILVFEADHLERWRMVTLIIERFLGASDVIAIGLLGKDHRLARFDVGYRSGKRLKAKLIPINVATLGTKRLDALRKGKPAWARVTACRKITEKEAESVGWRDDE
;
A
#
# COMPACT_ATOMS: atom_id res chain seq x y z
N MET A 1 -35.09 3.82 20.25
CA MET A 1 -34.77 4.87 19.27
C MET A 1 -34.92 4.23 17.92
N ASP A 2 -35.72 4.84 17.07
CA ASP A 2 -35.95 4.37 15.72
C ASP A 2 -34.71 4.64 14.85
N SER A 3 -34.55 3.89 13.77
CA SER A 3 -33.44 4.06 12.84
C SER A 3 -33.54 5.44 12.17
N PRO A 4 -32.45 6.24 12.10
CA PRO A 4 -32.49 7.52 11.42
C PRO A 4 -32.87 7.33 9.94
N ASN A 5 -33.68 8.25 9.41
CA ASN A 5 -34.22 8.15 8.06
C ASN A 5 -33.19 8.58 7.01
N PHE A 6 -32.14 7.78 6.84
CA PHE A 6 -31.14 7.96 5.78
C PHE A 6 -31.75 7.70 4.41
N THR A 7 -31.34 8.48 3.42
CA THR A 7 -31.80 8.37 2.03
C THR A 7 -31.05 7.30 1.23
N ILE A 8 -29.79 7.02 1.56
CA ILE A 8 -29.01 5.87 1.08
C ILE A 8 -29.37 4.63 1.94
N ASN A 9 -29.89 3.58 1.31
CA ASN A 9 -30.25 2.33 1.99
C ASN A 9 -29.05 1.67 2.68
N GLN A 10 -27.87 1.67 2.03
CA GLN A 10 -26.64 1.11 2.59
C GLN A 10 -26.23 1.79 3.92
N LEU A 11 -26.43 3.10 4.07
CA LEU A 11 -26.16 3.81 5.34
C LEU A 11 -27.14 3.40 6.44
N ARG A 12 -28.41 3.14 6.07
CA ARG A 12 -29.44 2.63 7.00
C ARG A 12 -29.13 1.21 7.47
N GLU A 13 -28.79 0.32 6.55
CA GLU A 13 -28.39 -1.05 6.90
C GLU A 13 -27.12 -1.09 7.74
N CYS A 14 -26.13 -0.26 7.40
CA CYS A 14 -24.90 -0.06 8.18
C CYS A 14 -25.20 0.39 9.61
N TRP A 15 -26.10 1.38 9.77
CA TRP A 15 -26.54 1.84 11.07
C TRP A 15 -27.20 0.73 11.90
N ASP A 16 -28.17 0.03 11.31
CA ASP A 16 -28.95 -1.02 11.98
C ASP A 16 -28.11 -2.24 12.36
N ARG A 17 -27.06 -2.55 11.59
CA ARG A 17 -26.17 -3.68 11.84
C ARG A 17 -25.04 -3.38 12.81
N TYR A 18 -24.41 -2.20 12.72
CA TYR A 18 -23.10 -1.97 13.37
C TYR A 18 -23.07 -0.81 14.37
N LEU A 19 -23.87 0.24 14.16
CA LEU A 19 -23.78 1.50 14.92
C LEU A 19 -24.81 1.60 16.06
N ARG A 20 -25.96 0.92 15.95
CA ARG A 20 -27.01 0.94 16.98
C ARG A 20 -26.57 0.44 18.36
N TYR A 21 -25.46 -0.29 18.44
CA TYR A 21 -24.89 -0.84 19.68
C TYR A 21 -23.93 0.10 20.39
N LEU A 22 -23.47 1.18 19.75
CA LEU A 22 -22.62 2.19 20.38
C LEU A 22 -23.31 2.79 21.62
N PRO A 23 -22.56 3.23 22.66
CA PRO A 23 -23.16 3.91 23.80
C PRO A 23 -23.87 5.21 23.37
N PRO A 24 -24.81 5.76 24.16
CA PRO A 24 -25.75 6.77 23.68
C PRO A 24 -25.12 8.04 23.09
N MET A 25 -23.95 8.46 23.59
CA MET A 25 -23.26 9.67 23.14
C MET A 25 -22.57 9.44 21.79
N GLU A 26 -21.80 8.37 21.68
CA GLU A 26 -21.08 7.93 20.48
C GLU A 26 -22.06 7.56 19.36
N ARG A 27 -23.20 6.96 19.71
CA ARG A 27 -24.33 6.73 18.80
C ARG A 27 -24.91 8.03 18.27
N GLY A 28 -25.07 9.04 19.13
CA GLY A 28 -25.51 10.38 18.74
C GLY A 28 -24.51 11.10 17.84
N ILE A 29 -23.21 10.87 18.03
CA ILE A 29 -22.15 11.36 17.13
C ILE A 29 -22.22 10.64 15.78
N ALA A 30 -22.21 9.30 15.79
CA ALA A 30 -22.28 8.46 14.59
C ALA A 30 -23.50 8.77 13.70
N SER A 31 -24.67 9.08 14.30
CA SER A 31 -25.86 9.47 13.55
C SER A 31 -25.65 10.76 12.77
N LYS A 32 -25.04 11.78 13.40
CA LYS A 32 -24.74 13.06 12.73
C LYS A 32 -23.75 12.88 11.60
N LEU A 33 -22.70 12.08 11.82
CA LEU A 33 -21.70 11.76 10.80
C LEU A 33 -22.32 11.06 9.60
N LEU A 34 -23.14 10.01 9.80
CA LEU A 34 -23.84 9.34 8.71
C LEU A 34 -24.79 10.27 7.95
N PHE A 35 -25.47 11.22 8.61
CA PHE A 35 -26.30 12.21 7.92
C PHE A 35 -25.49 13.16 7.03
N MET A 36 -24.24 13.48 7.38
CA MET A 36 -23.35 14.24 6.48
C MET A 36 -23.03 13.44 5.21
N TYR A 37 -22.69 12.15 5.37
CA TYR A 37 -22.39 11.27 4.24
C TYR A 37 -23.61 10.97 3.37
N ASP A 38 -24.80 10.89 3.96
CA ASP A 38 -26.09 10.77 3.27
C ASP A 38 -26.42 12.05 2.46
N GLY A 39 -26.06 13.23 3.01
CA GLY A 39 -26.18 14.53 2.34
C GLY A 39 -25.11 14.80 1.27
N ALA A 40 -23.91 14.24 1.38
CA ALA A 40 -22.80 14.35 0.42
C ALA A 40 -23.03 13.58 -0.91
N ARG A 41 -24.27 13.11 -1.12
CA ARG A 41 -24.77 12.08 -2.04
C ARG A 41 -24.37 12.16 -3.52
N PHE A 42 -23.81 13.27 -4.00
CA PHE A 42 -23.75 13.57 -5.44
C PHE A 42 -22.36 13.92 -6.01
N TYR A 43 -21.40 14.45 -5.23
CA TYR A 43 -20.14 14.98 -5.81
C TYR A 43 -18.89 14.84 -4.91
N SER A 44 -18.91 13.93 -3.93
CA SER A 44 -17.71 13.59 -3.15
C SER A 44 -17.18 12.21 -3.56
N PRO A 45 -16.19 12.14 -4.47
CA PRO A 45 -15.42 10.92 -4.69
C PRO A 45 -14.63 10.54 -3.42
N ALA A 46 -14.33 9.25 -3.26
CA ALA A 46 -13.53 8.77 -2.13
C ALA A 46 -12.05 9.23 -2.15
N VAL A 47 -11.60 9.90 -3.23
CA VAL A 47 -10.26 10.49 -3.43
C VAL A 47 -10.40 11.85 -4.12
N PHE A 48 -9.53 12.82 -3.81
CA PHE A 48 -9.61 14.16 -4.39
C PHE A 48 -9.37 14.22 -5.91
N THR A 49 -10.15 15.06 -6.59
CA THR A 49 -10.11 15.24 -8.06
C THR A 49 -8.89 16.02 -8.58
N SER A 50 -8.20 16.77 -7.72
CA SER A 50 -6.97 17.51 -8.04
C SER A 50 -6.09 17.63 -6.79
N PRO A 51 -5.28 16.62 -6.45
CA PRO A 51 -4.50 16.68 -5.23
C PRO A 51 -3.21 17.51 -5.40
N PRO A 52 -2.78 18.19 -4.33
CA PRO A 52 -1.47 18.81 -4.18
C PRO A 52 -0.38 17.74 -3.92
N GLU A 53 0.88 18.00 -4.29
CA GLU A 53 1.98 17.02 -4.35
C GLU A 53 2.27 16.21 -3.05
N GLU A 54 1.65 16.58 -1.92
CA GLU A 54 1.88 16.00 -0.59
C GLU A 54 0.77 15.07 -0.08
N ASP A 55 -0.36 14.95 -0.79
CA ASP A 55 -1.46 14.05 -0.39
C ASP A 55 -1.05 12.57 -0.50
N PRO A 56 -1.14 11.74 0.57
CA PRO A 56 -0.88 10.30 0.48
C PRO A 56 -1.72 9.59 -0.59
N ASP A 57 -2.95 10.05 -0.87
CA ASP A 57 -3.82 9.50 -1.91
C ASP A 57 -3.29 9.78 -3.34
N LEU A 58 -2.24 10.60 -3.53
CA LEU A 58 -1.51 10.70 -4.81
C LEU A 58 -0.64 9.49 -5.13
N ARG A 59 -0.22 8.73 -4.11
CA ARG A 59 0.58 7.50 -4.28
C ARG A 59 -0.23 6.39 -4.93
N PHE A 60 -1.55 6.57 -5.00
CA PHE A 60 -2.40 5.80 -5.87
C PHE A 60 -2.01 6.09 -7.31
N THR A 61 -1.62 5.04 -8.04
CA THR A 61 -1.49 5.14 -9.50
C THR A 61 -2.78 5.74 -10.08
N PRO A 62 -2.73 6.48 -11.21
CA PRO A 62 -3.91 7.15 -11.77
C PRO A 62 -5.14 6.23 -11.99
N PHE A 63 -4.95 4.91 -12.02
CA PHE A 63 -6.00 3.88 -12.16
C PHE A 63 -6.60 3.45 -10.84
N THR A 64 -5.75 3.23 -9.84
CA THR A 64 -6.15 3.05 -8.44
C THR A 64 -7.03 4.24 -8.02
N ARG A 65 -6.59 5.46 -8.36
CA ARG A 65 -7.33 6.70 -8.16
C ARG A 65 -8.63 6.78 -8.97
N ALA A 66 -8.62 6.52 -10.28
CA ALA A 66 -9.84 6.55 -11.10
C ALA A 66 -10.91 5.54 -10.63
N GLY A 67 -10.48 4.39 -10.10
CA GLY A 67 -11.36 3.47 -9.39
C GLY A 67 -12.05 4.14 -8.20
N PHE A 68 -11.28 4.70 -7.26
CA PHE A 68 -11.84 5.37 -6.09
C PHE A 68 -12.67 6.63 -6.41
N GLU A 69 -12.34 7.36 -7.47
CA GLU A 69 -13.14 8.50 -7.93
C GLU A 69 -14.56 8.09 -8.36
N SER A 70 -14.76 6.82 -8.76
CA SER A 70 -16.09 6.28 -9.09
C SER A 70 -16.88 5.75 -7.89
N VAL A 71 -16.31 5.76 -6.68
CA VAL A 71 -16.96 5.30 -5.44
C VAL A 71 -17.44 6.51 -4.64
N PRO A 72 -18.76 6.67 -4.41
CA PRO A 72 -19.28 7.75 -3.57
C PRO A 72 -18.72 7.65 -2.14
N LEU A 73 -18.31 8.76 -1.55
CA LEU A 73 -17.72 8.78 -0.20
C LEU A 73 -18.60 8.10 0.85
N GLY A 74 -19.92 8.30 0.83
CA GLY A 74 -20.84 7.62 1.74
C GLY A 74 -20.87 6.09 1.59
N GLN A 75 -20.56 5.56 0.41
CA GLN A 75 -20.42 4.12 0.16
C GLN A 75 -19.07 3.59 0.66
N HIS A 76 -17.98 4.36 0.50
CA HIS A 76 -16.69 4.02 1.11
C HIS A 76 -16.78 3.92 2.64
N VAL A 77 -17.49 4.86 3.28
CA VAL A 77 -17.74 4.84 4.74
C VAL A 77 -18.51 3.60 5.17
N VAL A 78 -19.48 3.11 4.38
CA VAL A 78 -20.14 1.82 4.68
C VAL A 78 -19.13 0.68 4.65
N TYR A 79 -18.30 0.58 3.61
CA TYR A 79 -17.28 -0.47 3.54
C TYR A 79 -16.27 -0.40 4.70
N ALA A 80 -15.93 0.80 5.17
CA ALA A 80 -15.04 1.01 6.31
C ALA A 80 -15.69 0.55 7.63
N VAL A 81 -16.96 0.89 7.88
CA VAL A 81 -17.69 0.38 9.05
C VAL A 81 -17.82 -1.15 9.01
N GLU A 82 -18.10 -1.73 7.84
CA GLU A 82 -18.16 -3.19 7.69
C GLU A 82 -16.81 -3.86 7.91
N ALA A 83 -15.72 -3.28 7.38
CA ALA A 83 -14.36 -3.78 7.58
C ALA A 83 -13.96 -3.75 9.06
N LEU A 84 -14.30 -2.67 9.78
CA LEU A 84 -14.08 -2.60 11.22
C LEU A 84 -14.85 -3.68 11.97
N ALA A 85 -16.14 -3.87 11.67
CA ALA A 85 -16.97 -4.88 12.33
C ALA A 85 -16.49 -6.33 12.08
N ARG A 86 -15.75 -6.57 10.99
CA ARG A 86 -15.08 -7.86 10.71
C ARG A 86 -13.76 -8.02 11.46
N LEU A 87 -13.04 -6.93 11.74
CA LEU A 87 -11.74 -6.93 12.41
C LEU A 87 -11.83 -6.85 13.94
N LEU A 88 -12.86 -6.18 14.47
CA LEU A 88 -13.02 -5.89 15.89
C LEU A 88 -14.48 -6.14 16.33
N PRO A 89 -14.73 -7.17 17.16
CA PRO A 89 -16.07 -7.44 17.68
C PRO A 89 -16.65 -6.26 18.47
N ALA A 90 -17.98 -6.07 18.39
CA ALA A 90 -18.68 -4.99 19.10
C ALA A 90 -18.61 -5.06 20.63
N SER A 91 -18.15 -6.18 21.20
CA SER A 91 -17.89 -6.38 22.62
C SER A 91 -16.54 -5.81 23.09
N GLU A 92 -15.63 -5.48 22.18
CA GLU A 92 -14.30 -4.99 22.52
C GLU A 92 -14.33 -3.55 23.02
N LEU A 93 -13.55 -3.25 24.06
CA LEU A 93 -13.49 -1.92 24.69
C LEU A 93 -13.12 -0.80 23.69
N MET A 94 -12.32 -1.14 22.68
CA MET A 94 -11.87 -0.22 21.63
C MET A 94 -12.88 -0.04 20.49
N TYR A 95 -14.00 -0.77 20.46
CA TYR A 95 -14.94 -0.73 19.33
C TYR A 95 -15.53 0.67 19.11
N SER A 96 -15.93 1.35 20.19
CA SER A 96 -16.48 2.71 20.10
C SER A 96 -15.46 3.72 19.58
N SER A 97 -14.20 3.66 20.03
CA SER A 97 -13.16 4.59 19.55
C SER A 97 -12.77 4.30 18.11
N ALA A 98 -12.63 3.03 17.73
CA ALA A 98 -12.35 2.62 16.35
C ALA A 98 -13.48 3.04 15.40
N MET A 99 -14.74 2.90 15.83
CA MET A 99 -15.90 3.26 15.03
C MET A 99 -15.98 4.78 14.83
N LEU A 100 -15.78 5.57 15.89
CA LEU A 100 -15.74 7.02 15.77
C LEU A 100 -14.57 7.49 14.89
N ALA A 101 -13.38 6.93 15.04
CA ALA A 101 -12.24 7.27 14.19
C ALA A 101 -12.54 6.95 12.72
N THR A 102 -13.02 5.75 12.41
CA THR A 102 -13.41 5.30 11.06
C THR A 102 -14.46 6.21 10.42
N LEU A 103 -15.49 6.60 11.17
CA LEU A 103 -16.54 7.53 10.70
C LEU A 103 -16.07 8.98 10.55
N CYS A 104 -14.86 9.33 11.02
CA CYS A 104 -14.34 10.68 11.05
C CYS A 104 -13.17 10.91 10.06
N CYS A 105 -12.47 9.85 9.66
CA CYS A 105 -11.24 9.91 8.86
C CYS A 105 -11.39 10.69 7.55
N ASP A 106 -12.41 10.35 6.74
CA ASP A 106 -12.66 11.00 5.46
C ASP A 106 -13.59 12.23 5.54
N LEU A 107 -13.89 12.78 6.72
CA LEU A 107 -14.72 14.00 6.82
C LEU A 107 -14.12 15.19 6.05
N GLY A 108 -12.79 15.26 5.94
CA GLY A 108 -12.10 16.27 5.15
C GLY A 108 -12.33 16.19 3.64
N LYS A 109 -12.93 15.10 3.13
CA LYS A 109 -13.28 14.93 1.70
C LYS A 109 -14.67 15.49 1.34
N ILE A 110 -15.47 15.92 2.31
CA ILE A 110 -16.84 16.42 2.07
C ILE A 110 -16.78 17.86 1.47
N PRO A 111 -17.32 18.09 0.25
CA PRO A 111 -17.33 19.40 -0.38
C PRO A 111 -18.07 20.47 0.43
N GLY A 112 -17.58 21.71 0.39
CA GLY A 112 -18.22 22.85 1.05
C GLY A 112 -17.95 22.97 2.56
N ILE A 113 -17.22 22.02 3.16
CA ILE A 113 -16.76 22.10 4.56
C ILE A 113 -15.33 22.68 4.65
N VAL A 114 -14.58 22.65 3.54
CA VAL A 114 -13.18 23.05 3.46
C VAL A 114 -12.96 24.13 2.40
N ASP A 115 -12.67 25.36 2.85
CA ASP A 115 -12.20 26.45 2.00
C ASP A 115 -10.70 26.29 1.68
N ARG A 116 -10.35 25.39 0.75
CA ARG A 116 -9.11 25.31 -0.08
C ARG A 116 -7.71 25.62 0.53
N LEU A 117 -7.53 25.71 1.85
CA LEU A 117 -6.35 26.35 2.46
C LEU A 117 -5.29 25.41 3.05
N VAL A 118 -5.53 24.10 3.00
CA VAL A 118 -4.63 23.03 3.44
C VAL A 118 -4.96 21.81 2.57
N ASP A 119 -4.01 20.90 2.49
CA ASP A 119 -3.80 20.03 1.34
C ASP A 119 -3.82 18.53 1.72
N ASN A 120 -4.48 18.20 2.84
CA ASN A 120 -4.51 16.87 3.46
C ASN A 120 -5.83 16.65 4.23
N HIS A 121 -6.67 15.69 3.82
CA HIS A 121 -7.97 15.46 4.48
C HIS A 121 -7.87 14.88 5.88
N ALA A 122 -6.81 14.16 6.24
CA ALA A 122 -6.66 13.59 7.58
C ALA A 122 -6.54 14.70 8.64
N ILE A 123 -5.81 15.78 8.31
CA ILE A 123 -5.73 16.99 9.15
C ILE A 123 -7.11 17.64 9.29
N TYR A 124 -7.88 17.78 8.19
CA TYR A 124 -9.23 18.34 8.27
C TYR A 124 -10.22 17.45 9.00
N GLY A 125 -10.21 16.14 8.73
CA GLY A 125 -11.01 15.15 9.44
C GLY A 125 -10.79 15.29 10.93
N MET A 126 -9.54 15.39 11.37
CA MET A 126 -9.18 15.61 12.77
C MET A 126 -9.77 16.93 13.30
N VAL A 127 -9.51 18.07 12.64
CA VAL A 127 -9.96 19.41 13.10
C VAL A 127 -11.49 19.53 13.13
N LEU A 128 -12.19 18.99 12.13
CA LEU A 128 -13.65 18.99 12.05
C LEU A 128 -14.26 18.10 13.12
N SER A 129 -13.70 16.90 13.31
CA SER A 129 -14.08 15.97 14.37
C SER A 129 -13.93 16.61 15.74
N ASP A 130 -12.77 17.20 16.01
CA ASP A 130 -12.50 17.88 17.27
C ASP A 130 -13.47 19.03 17.53
N ARG A 131 -13.69 19.89 16.53
CA ARG A 131 -14.44 21.13 16.70
C ARG A 131 -15.94 20.91 16.88
N TYR A 132 -16.51 19.88 16.25
CA TYR A 132 -17.97 19.73 16.11
C TYR A 132 -18.53 18.42 16.69
N TYR A 133 -17.73 17.35 16.79
CA TYR A 133 -18.24 16.00 17.08
C TYR A 133 -17.69 15.40 18.38
N LEU A 134 -16.40 15.59 18.67
CA LEU A 134 -15.70 14.85 19.72
C LEU A 134 -15.60 15.58 21.07
N LYS A 135 -16.04 16.85 21.18
CA LYS A 135 -15.98 17.66 22.42
C LYS A 135 -16.66 17.07 23.65
N GLY A 136 -17.60 16.14 23.48
CA GLY A 136 -18.28 15.47 24.59
C GLY A 136 -17.54 14.25 25.14
N LEU A 137 -16.52 13.76 24.44
CA LEU A 137 -15.71 12.62 24.89
C LEU A 137 -14.70 13.08 25.96
N GLY A 138 -14.37 12.19 26.89
CA GLY A 138 -13.26 12.43 27.83
C GLY A 138 -11.93 12.55 27.10
N ASP A 139 -11.03 13.39 27.61
CA ASP A 139 -9.85 13.87 26.88
C ASP A 139 -8.98 12.74 26.30
N THR A 140 -8.68 11.69 27.07
CA THR A 140 -7.88 10.54 26.58
C THR A 140 -8.57 9.78 25.43
N LEU A 141 -9.90 9.66 25.45
CA LEU A 141 -10.65 9.01 24.37
C LEU A 141 -10.66 9.89 23.12
N ARG A 142 -10.87 11.19 23.30
CA ARG A 142 -10.84 12.22 22.26
C ARG A 142 -9.47 12.26 21.57
N GLU A 143 -8.39 12.35 22.33
CA GLU A 143 -7.01 12.37 21.83
C GLU A 143 -6.66 11.12 21.01
N ASN A 144 -6.99 9.92 21.53
CA ASN A 144 -6.76 8.67 20.80
C ASN A 144 -7.51 8.63 19.45
N VAL A 145 -8.78 9.05 19.43
CA VAL A 145 -9.59 9.12 18.20
C VAL A 145 -9.01 10.14 17.22
N LEU A 146 -8.59 11.32 17.69
CA LEU A 146 -7.97 12.37 16.86
C LEU A 146 -6.64 11.93 16.26
N ASN A 147 -5.79 11.25 17.04
CA ASN A 147 -4.53 10.69 16.54
C ASN A 147 -4.78 9.61 15.48
N ALA A 148 -5.76 8.73 15.69
CA ALA A 148 -6.13 7.74 14.68
C ALA A 148 -6.67 8.38 13.38
N ILE A 149 -7.45 9.45 13.49
CA ILE A 149 -7.93 10.23 12.33
C ILE A 149 -6.77 10.92 11.60
N LEU A 150 -5.87 11.61 12.32
CA LEU A 150 -4.72 12.29 11.71
C LEU A 150 -3.80 11.32 10.96
N LEU A 151 -3.71 10.08 11.46
CA LEU A 151 -2.69 9.11 11.06
C LEU A 151 -3.21 7.96 10.21
N HIS A 152 -4.47 7.94 9.77
CA HIS A 152 -5.03 6.82 9.00
C HIS A 152 -4.34 6.54 7.65
N HIS A 153 -3.67 7.54 7.06
CA HIS A 153 -2.78 7.39 5.88
C HIS A 153 -1.28 7.46 6.22
N ALA A 154 -0.94 7.73 7.47
CA ALA A 154 0.45 7.92 7.88
C ALA A 154 1.05 6.59 8.33
N ASN A 155 2.29 6.33 7.88
CA ASN A 155 3.10 5.26 8.45
C ASN A 155 3.58 5.71 9.82
N VAL A 156 2.79 5.42 10.86
CA VAL A 156 3.07 5.89 12.22
C VAL A 156 4.35 5.23 12.71
N ASN A 157 5.32 6.06 13.07
CA ASN A 157 6.58 5.62 13.61
C ASN A 157 6.34 5.12 15.04
N SER A 158 6.21 3.80 15.25
CA SER A 158 5.85 3.20 16.55
C SER A 158 6.79 3.48 17.73
N ASN A 159 7.91 4.15 17.46
CA ASN A 159 8.84 4.65 18.47
C ASN A 159 8.38 5.97 19.09
N THR A 160 7.34 6.64 18.55
CA THR A 160 6.53 7.55 19.37
C THR A 160 5.63 6.71 20.27
N LYS A 161 5.59 7.04 21.57
CA LYS A 161 4.72 6.36 22.55
C LYS A 161 3.23 6.54 22.26
N ASP A 162 2.93 7.41 21.30
CA ASP A 162 1.61 7.90 20.92
C ASP A 162 1.06 7.15 19.69
N SER A 163 1.83 6.23 19.09
CA SER A 163 1.26 5.29 18.10
C SER A 163 0.39 4.26 18.83
N THR A 164 -0.91 4.34 18.64
CA THR A 164 -1.85 3.44 19.32
C THR A 164 -2.29 2.30 18.41
N ILE A 165 -2.67 1.17 19.02
CA ILE A 165 -3.31 0.02 18.35
C ILE A 165 -4.51 0.47 17.50
N LEU A 166 -5.18 1.56 17.92
CA LEU A 166 -6.28 2.20 17.22
C LEU A 166 -5.87 2.78 15.86
N CYS A 167 -4.70 3.41 15.74
CA CYS A 167 -4.22 3.97 14.46
C CYS A 167 -4.01 2.87 13.41
N ASP A 168 -3.34 1.77 13.79
CA ASP A 168 -3.10 0.64 12.89
C ASP A 168 -4.40 -0.08 12.50
N LEU A 169 -5.34 -0.23 13.44
CA LEU A 169 -6.66 -0.78 13.16
C LEU A 169 -7.41 0.07 12.13
N VAL A 170 -7.48 1.39 12.34
CA VAL A 170 -8.19 2.31 11.44
C VAL A 170 -7.54 2.35 10.04
N ARG A 171 -6.20 2.36 9.96
CA ARG A 171 -5.48 2.22 8.67
C ARG A 171 -5.85 0.91 7.95
N LYS A 172 -5.84 -0.23 8.66
CA LYS A 172 -6.23 -1.54 8.10
C LYS A 172 -7.71 -1.56 7.66
N VAL A 173 -8.58 -0.87 8.39
CA VAL A 173 -10.00 -0.69 8.03
C VAL A 173 -10.14 0.06 6.71
N HIS A 174 -9.45 1.19 6.51
CA HIS A 174 -9.49 1.93 5.24
C HIS A 174 -8.93 1.10 4.08
N GLN A 175 -7.82 0.38 4.26
CA GLN A 175 -7.29 -0.55 3.25
C GLN A 175 -8.32 -1.62 2.85
N MET A 176 -9.05 -2.19 3.81
CA MET A 176 -10.11 -3.19 3.54
C MET A 176 -11.37 -2.58 2.92
N ALA A 177 -11.74 -1.35 3.27
CA ALA A 177 -12.81 -0.59 2.63
C ALA A 177 -12.48 -0.37 1.14
N THR A 178 -11.24 0.02 0.88
CA THR A 178 -10.63 0.19 -0.43
C THR A 178 -10.60 -1.11 -1.24
N LEU A 179 -10.22 -2.25 -0.65
CA LEU A 179 -10.33 -3.57 -1.30
C LEU A 179 -11.77 -3.90 -1.71
N THR A 180 -12.73 -3.64 -0.81
CA THR A 180 -14.15 -3.93 -1.06
C THR A 180 -14.68 -3.07 -2.19
N ALA A 181 -14.35 -1.77 -2.18
CA ALA A 181 -14.65 -0.84 -3.26
C ALA A 181 -14.12 -1.34 -4.61
N ILE A 182 -12.83 -1.68 -4.71
CA ILE A 182 -12.21 -2.18 -5.94
C ILE A 182 -12.87 -3.47 -6.46
N ARG A 183 -13.30 -4.37 -5.56
CA ARG A 183 -13.95 -5.64 -5.93
C ARG A 183 -15.40 -5.46 -6.37
N GLU A 184 -16.12 -4.47 -5.84
CA GLU A 184 -17.50 -4.15 -6.24
C GLU A 184 -17.57 -3.26 -7.49
N LEU A 185 -16.51 -2.50 -7.79
CA LEU A 185 -16.35 -1.88 -9.10
C LEU A 185 -16.22 -2.96 -10.17
N SER A 186 -17.17 -3.00 -11.10
CA SER A 186 -17.07 -3.77 -12.34
C SER A 186 -16.07 -3.12 -13.31
N MET A 187 -14.81 -3.01 -12.88
CA MET A 187 -13.72 -2.48 -13.69
C MET A 187 -13.49 -3.41 -14.87
N ASP A 188 -13.43 -2.86 -16.09
CA ASP A 188 -12.91 -3.63 -17.23
C ASP A 188 -11.42 -3.90 -17.01
N LEU A 189 -11.12 -5.10 -16.53
CA LEU A 189 -9.75 -5.59 -16.31
C LEU A 189 -8.92 -5.55 -17.61
N THR A 190 -9.55 -5.67 -18.78
CA THR A 190 -8.88 -5.56 -20.08
C THR A 190 -8.34 -4.15 -20.30
N SER A 191 -9.20 -3.14 -20.14
CA SER A 191 -8.80 -1.72 -20.19
C SER A 191 -7.82 -1.35 -19.08
N LEU A 192 -7.99 -1.91 -17.87
CA LEU A 192 -7.05 -1.72 -16.77
C LEU A 192 -5.65 -2.23 -17.13
N ILE A 193 -5.52 -3.51 -17.53
CA ILE A 193 -4.24 -4.12 -17.92
C ILE A 193 -3.63 -3.42 -19.15
N ALA A 194 -4.45 -3.09 -20.16
CA ALA A 194 -3.99 -2.45 -21.38
C ALA A 194 -3.48 -1.02 -21.15
N THR A 195 -4.14 -0.28 -20.25
CA THR A 195 -3.72 1.07 -19.87
C THR A 195 -2.50 0.99 -18.96
N TRP A 196 -2.52 0.10 -17.97
CA TRP A 196 -1.44 -0.09 -17.00
C TRP A 196 -0.07 -0.40 -17.65
N ARG A 197 -0.05 -1.18 -18.75
CA ARG A 197 1.16 -1.42 -19.57
C ARG A 197 1.85 -0.15 -20.10
N ARG A 198 1.18 1.01 -20.04
CA ARG A 198 1.68 2.32 -20.50
C ARG A 198 2.19 3.22 -19.36
N PHE A 199 1.98 2.85 -18.10
CA PHE A 199 2.33 3.70 -16.96
C PHE A 199 3.66 3.31 -16.32
N LYS A 200 4.44 4.34 -15.99
CA LYS A 200 5.63 4.21 -15.17
C LYS A 200 5.21 3.94 -13.73
N ALA A 201 5.79 2.92 -13.11
CA ALA A 201 5.61 2.69 -11.68
C ALA A 201 6.28 3.83 -10.90
N GLU A 202 5.68 4.24 -9.79
CA GLU A 202 6.36 5.14 -8.84
C GLU A 202 7.62 4.47 -8.28
N PRO A 203 8.68 5.23 -7.97
CA PRO A 203 9.86 4.70 -7.33
C PRO A 203 9.55 3.99 -6.01
N PHE A 204 10.16 2.83 -5.79
CA PHE A 204 10.08 2.14 -4.52
C PHE A 204 10.85 2.90 -3.42
N ILE A 205 10.13 3.42 -2.43
CA ILE A 205 10.71 4.04 -1.23
C ILE A 205 10.91 2.97 -0.16
N HIS A 206 12.16 2.79 0.31
CA HIS A 206 12.42 1.86 1.41
C HIS A 206 11.79 2.36 2.72
N PRO A 207 11.01 1.52 3.42
CA PRO A 207 10.50 1.87 4.72
C PRO A 207 11.64 1.92 5.75
N ARG A 208 11.52 2.81 6.74
CA ARG A 208 12.54 2.94 7.79
C ARG A 208 12.68 1.64 8.58
N ARG A 209 13.88 1.36 9.10
CA ARG A 209 14.21 0.10 9.79
C ARG A 209 13.28 -0.24 10.97
N GLU A 210 12.68 0.78 11.57
CA GLU A 210 11.71 0.68 12.67
C GLU A 210 10.38 0.04 12.21
N TRP A 211 9.97 0.24 10.95
CA TRP A 211 8.71 -0.28 10.38
C TRP A 211 8.77 -1.78 10.07
N TYR A 212 9.98 -2.35 9.92
CA TYR A 212 10.17 -3.77 9.58
C TYR A 212 9.58 -4.76 10.58
N ARG A 213 9.34 -4.34 11.83
CA ARG A 213 8.75 -5.15 12.91
C ARG A 213 7.22 -5.26 12.85
N TYR A 214 6.55 -4.38 12.10
CA TYR A 214 5.08 -4.28 12.05
C TYR A 214 4.48 -4.83 10.75
N VAL A 215 5.36 -5.09 9.78
CA VAL A 215 5.08 -5.81 8.53
C VAL A 215 4.72 -7.29 8.80
N GLU A 216 5.01 -7.80 10.00
CA GLU A 216 4.64 -9.13 10.54
C GLU A 216 3.13 -9.26 10.87
N SER A 217 2.27 -8.67 10.03
CA SER A 217 0.82 -8.88 10.10
C SER A 217 0.50 -10.34 9.78
N THR A 218 0.00 -11.04 10.80
CA THR A 218 -0.30 -12.48 10.86
C THR A 218 -1.37 -12.97 9.88
N THR A 219 -2.02 -12.06 9.13
CA THR A 219 -2.99 -12.43 8.10
C THR A 219 -2.25 -12.99 6.88
N PRO A 220 -2.37 -14.29 6.55
CA PRO A 220 -1.71 -14.87 5.40
C PRO A 220 -2.22 -14.21 4.12
N ILE A 221 -1.31 -13.85 3.21
CA ILE A 221 -1.68 -13.42 1.86
C ILE A 221 -1.68 -14.67 0.98
N ASP A 222 -2.75 -14.89 0.22
CA ASP A 222 -2.74 -15.94 -0.79
C ASP A 222 -1.92 -15.52 -2.02
N PHE A 223 -0.87 -16.28 -2.27
CA PHE A 223 0.01 -16.19 -3.43
C PHE A 223 -0.08 -17.45 -4.31
N SER A 224 -1.17 -18.21 -4.24
CA SER A 224 -1.47 -19.38 -5.08
C SER A 224 -1.28 -19.09 -6.58
N TRP A 225 -1.64 -17.88 -7.01
CA TRP A 225 -1.48 -17.34 -8.37
C TRP A 225 -0.02 -17.10 -8.79
N LEU A 226 0.93 -17.05 -7.85
CA LEU A 226 2.32 -16.72 -8.12
C LEU A 226 3.18 -17.97 -8.32
N ASP A 227 3.27 -18.40 -9.59
CA ASP A 227 4.17 -19.47 -10.04
C ASP A 227 5.61 -18.95 -10.27
N PRO A 228 6.64 -19.53 -9.62
CA PRO A 228 8.01 -19.05 -9.77
C PRO A 228 8.62 -19.24 -11.17
N GLN A 229 8.19 -20.24 -11.95
CA GLN A 229 8.66 -20.48 -13.32
C GLN A 229 8.04 -19.49 -14.32
N LEU A 230 6.75 -19.16 -14.15
CA LEU A 230 6.11 -18.08 -14.90
C LEU A 230 6.77 -16.72 -14.59
N PHE A 231 7.06 -16.45 -13.32
CA PHE A 231 7.81 -15.25 -12.91
C PHE A 231 9.18 -15.18 -13.62
N LEU A 232 9.94 -16.27 -13.64
CA LEU A 232 11.22 -16.34 -14.34
C LEU A 232 11.06 -16.17 -15.87
N ALA A 233 10.00 -16.72 -16.46
CA ALA A 233 9.72 -16.57 -17.88
C ALA A 233 9.43 -15.11 -18.29
N GLU A 234 8.79 -14.35 -17.40
CA GLU A 234 8.50 -12.91 -17.52
C GLU A 234 9.72 -12.02 -17.22
N LEU A 235 10.57 -12.40 -16.27
CA LEU A 235 11.84 -11.72 -15.99
C LEU A 235 12.82 -11.82 -17.15
N ALA A 236 12.94 -13.02 -17.74
CA ALA A 236 13.90 -13.34 -18.79
C ALA A 236 13.99 -12.33 -19.96
N PRO A 237 12.89 -11.85 -20.59
CA PRO A 237 12.97 -10.85 -21.66
C PRO A 237 13.45 -9.46 -21.23
N LEU A 238 13.50 -9.15 -19.93
CA LEU A 238 13.98 -7.88 -19.38
C LEU A 238 15.48 -7.91 -19.03
N ILE A 239 16.05 -9.10 -18.81
CA ILE A 239 17.47 -9.30 -18.48
C ILE A 239 18.37 -8.61 -19.51
N ASN A 240 19.24 -7.72 -19.03
CA ASN A 240 20.17 -6.90 -19.81
C ASN A 240 19.52 -5.93 -20.83
N ARG A 241 18.22 -5.62 -20.74
CA ARG A 241 17.50 -4.74 -21.71
C ARG A 241 17.19 -3.33 -21.21
N THR A 242 18.04 -2.79 -20.37
CA THR A 242 17.60 -2.56 -18.98
C THR A 242 16.59 -1.44 -18.68
N LEU A 243 16.21 -0.56 -19.63
CA LEU A 243 15.45 0.72 -19.51
C LEU A 243 15.85 1.72 -18.35
N PRO A 244 15.86 3.06 -18.54
CA PRO A 244 16.32 4.05 -17.54
C PRO A 244 15.84 3.89 -16.09
N ASP A 245 14.62 3.39 -15.92
CA ASP A 245 13.93 3.23 -14.63
C ASP A 245 13.78 1.76 -14.19
N GLU A 246 14.34 0.83 -14.96
CA GLU A 246 14.33 -0.60 -14.67
C GLU A 246 15.78 -1.07 -14.44
N PHE A 247 15.95 -2.14 -13.66
CA PHE A 247 17.27 -2.72 -13.44
C PHE A 247 17.17 -4.23 -13.37
N VAL A 248 17.72 -4.91 -14.38
CA VAL A 248 17.84 -6.36 -14.46
C VAL A 248 19.20 -6.69 -15.09
N TYR A 249 20.18 -7.03 -14.25
CA TYR A 249 21.54 -7.32 -14.69
C TYR A 249 21.92 -8.78 -14.43
N LEU A 250 22.34 -9.50 -15.46
CA LEU A 250 22.85 -10.88 -15.32
C LEU A 250 24.32 -10.88 -14.89
N THR A 251 24.62 -11.50 -13.75
CA THR A 251 26.00 -11.77 -13.31
C THR A 251 26.66 -12.90 -14.11
N LYS A 252 27.93 -13.19 -13.82
CA LYS A 252 28.62 -14.35 -14.41
C LYS A 252 28.12 -15.69 -13.88
N ASP A 253 27.54 -15.68 -12.68
CA ASP A 253 27.15 -16.86 -11.90
C ASP A 253 25.66 -17.22 -12.09
N ASP A 254 25.08 -16.79 -13.22
CA ASP A 254 23.67 -16.97 -13.59
C ASP A 254 22.64 -16.50 -12.54
N VAL A 255 22.96 -15.37 -11.89
CA VAL A 255 22.05 -14.59 -11.04
C VAL A 255 21.64 -13.32 -11.76
N ALA A 256 20.33 -13.06 -11.88
CA ALA A 256 19.78 -11.77 -12.26
C ALA A 256 19.64 -10.88 -11.02
N LEU A 257 20.25 -9.70 -11.02
CA LEU A 257 20.07 -8.68 -9.99
C LEU A 257 18.96 -7.72 -10.44
N VAL A 258 17.85 -7.71 -9.69
CA VAL A 258 16.59 -7.07 -10.08
C VAL A 258 16.25 -5.91 -9.15
N SER A 259 15.88 -4.72 -9.66
CA SER A 259 15.35 -3.65 -8.81
C SER A 259 13.98 -4.03 -8.25
N VAL A 260 13.65 -3.50 -7.07
CA VAL A 260 12.33 -3.71 -6.44
C VAL A 260 11.21 -3.25 -7.37
N ASP A 261 11.39 -2.14 -8.11
CA ASP A 261 10.43 -1.66 -9.11
C ASP A 261 10.19 -2.67 -10.25
N THR A 262 11.25 -3.26 -10.79
CA THR A 262 11.12 -4.23 -11.90
C THR A 262 10.50 -5.53 -11.41
N PHE A 263 10.83 -5.95 -10.19
CA PHE A 263 10.22 -7.10 -9.53
C PHE A 263 8.72 -6.89 -9.30
N LEU A 264 8.34 -5.76 -8.69
CA LEU A 264 6.95 -5.37 -8.48
C LEU A 264 6.17 -5.28 -9.79
N LYS A 265 6.77 -4.73 -10.85
CA LYS A 265 6.16 -4.71 -12.19
C LYS A 265 5.84 -6.12 -12.71
N ILE A 266 6.72 -7.10 -12.54
CA ILE A 266 6.44 -8.49 -12.96
C ILE A 266 5.35 -9.10 -12.08
N VAL A 267 5.49 -9.00 -10.76
CA VAL A 267 4.53 -9.49 -9.76
C VAL A 267 3.11 -8.97 -10.05
N ARG A 268 2.99 -7.65 -10.26
CA ARG A 268 1.71 -6.99 -10.59
C ARG A 268 1.13 -7.44 -11.92
N LYS A 269 1.96 -7.61 -12.95
CA LYS A 269 1.49 -8.16 -14.24
C LYS A 269 0.85 -9.53 -14.01
N MET A 270 1.55 -10.43 -13.32
CA MET A 270 1.07 -11.79 -13.04
C MET A 270 -0.20 -11.79 -12.19
N ALA A 271 -0.27 -10.94 -11.16
CA ALA A 271 -1.47 -10.78 -10.34
C ALA A 271 -2.69 -10.38 -11.18
N LEU A 272 -2.56 -9.33 -12.01
CA LEU A 272 -3.66 -8.84 -12.84
C LEU A 272 -4.04 -9.82 -13.96
N ASP A 273 -3.06 -10.48 -14.60
CA ASP A 273 -3.30 -11.55 -15.58
C ASP A 273 -4.01 -12.77 -14.94
N GLN A 274 -3.97 -12.92 -13.60
CA GLN A 274 -4.73 -13.90 -12.80
C GLN A 274 -5.96 -13.31 -12.08
N CYS A 275 -6.37 -12.08 -12.43
CA CYS A 275 -7.49 -11.35 -11.82
C CYS A 275 -7.38 -11.13 -10.28
N TRP A 276 -6.17 -11.19 -9.71
CA TRP A 276 -5.92 -10.96 -8.28
C TRP A 276 -5.83 -9.46 -7.98
N MET A 277 -6.99 -8.85 -7.67
CA MET A 277 -7.15 -7.40 -7.53
C MET A 277 -6.49 -6.78 -6.29
N ASP A 278 -6.17 -7.59 -5.28
CA ASP A 278 -5.60 -7.12 -4.02
C ASP A 278 -4.25 -6.40 -4.21
N ILE A 279 -3.55 -6.70 -5.32
CA ILE A 279 -2.34 -5.98 -5.78
C ILE A 279 -2.52 -4.46 -5.78
N LEU A 280 -3.70 -3.96 -6.16
CA LEU A 280 -3.95 -2.51 -6.23
C LEU A 280 -3.88 -1.84 -4.86
N VAL A 281 -4.11 -2.58 -3.79
CA VAL A 281 -4.07 -2.09 -2.40
C VAL A 281 -2.68 -2.27 -1.78
N PHE A 282 -1.96 -3.33 -2.16
CA PHE A 282 -0.52 -3.41 -1.86
C PHE A 282 0.28 -2.30 -2.54
N GLU A 283 -0.22 -1.70 -3.61
CA GLU A 283 0.46 -0.59 -4.28
C GLU A 283 0.02 0.79 -3.83
N ALA A 284 -1.18 0.88 -3.28
CA ALA A 284 -1.74 2.07 -2.67
C ALA A 284 -0.96 2.54 -1.42
N ASP A 285 -0.30 1.62 -0.71
CA ASP A 285 0.39 1.87 0.56
C ASP A 285 1.84 1.36 0.49
N HIS A 286 2.84 2.18 0.84
CA HIS A 286 4.27 1.77 0.76
C HIS A 286 4.66 0.68 1.76
N LEU A 287 4.03 0.60 2.94
CA LEU A 287 4.25 -0.50 3.89
C LEU A 287 3.69 -1.81 3.35
N GLU A 288 2.48 -1.79 2.80
CA GLU A 288 1.91 -2.97 2.16
C GLU A 288 2.71 -3.36 0.89
N ARG A 289 3.20 -2.38 0.12
CA ARG A 289 4.11 -2.60 -1.04
C ARG A 289 5.37 -3.35 -0.60
N TRP A 290 5.98 -2.92 0.50
CA TRP A 290 7.14 -3.59 1.09
C TRP A 290 6.80 -4.97 1.68
N ARG A 291 5.65 -5.09 2.35
CA ARG A 291 5.16 -6.33 2.94
C ARG A 291 4.96 -7.40 1.88
N MET A 292 4.36 -7.04 0.75
CA MET A 292 4.20 -7.91 -0.40
C MET A 292 5.54 -8.35 -0.98
N VAL A 293 6.50 -7.43 -1.18
CA VAL A 293 7.87 -7.79 -1.63
C VAL A 293 8.51 -8.79 -0.67
N THR A 294 8.44 -8.52 0.63
CA THR A 294 8.99 -9.38 1.69
C THR A 294 8.38 -10.79 1.64
N LEU A 295 7.05 -10.89 1.69
CA LEU A 295 6.33 -12.16 1.74
C LEU A 295 6.48 -12.97 0.44
N ILE A 296 6.63 -12.32 -0.71
CA ILE A 296 6.93 -13.03 -1.97
C ILE A 296 8.37 -13.57 -1.96
N ILE A 297 9.35 -12.80 -1.47
CA ILE A 297 10.73 -13.26 -1.36
C ILE A 297 10.81 -14.45 -0.40
N GLU A 298 10.11 -14.40 0.74
CA GLU A 298 9.97 -15.51 1.69
C GLU A 298 9.28 -16.73 1.06
N ARG A 299 8.20 -16.54 0.29
CA ARG A 299 7.55 -17.62 -0.47
C ARG A 299 8.49 -18.26 -1.47
N PHE A 300 9.23 -17.47 -2.25
CA PHE A 300 10.20 -18.01 -3.19
C PHE A 300 11.30 -18.77 -2.44
N LEU A 301 11.92 -18.20 -1.41
CA LEU A 301 12.91 -18.86 -0.55
C LEU A 301 12.44 -20.21 0.00
N GLY A 302 11.16 -20.35 0.37
CA GLY A 302 10.60 -21.59 0.91
C GLY A 302 10.14 -22.63 -0.12
N ALA A 303 9.82 -22.21 -1.36
CA ALA A 303 9.18 -23.08 -2.36
C ALA A 303 10.04 -23.38 -3.60
N SER A 304 11.11 -22.61 -3.83
CA SER A 304 11.88 -22.70 -5.07
C SER A 304 13.25 -22.02 -4.93
N ASP A 305 14.32 -22.62 -5.43
CA ASP A 305 15.67 -22.00 -5.42
C ASP A 305 15.81 -20.77 -6.37
N VAL A 306 14.75 -20.00 -6.57
CA VAL A 306 14.65 -18.79 -7.38
C VAL A 306 15.35 -17.60 -6.73
N ILE A 307 15.47 -17.55 -5.41
CA ILE A 307 16.22 -16.48 -4.72
C ILE A 307 17.63 -16.97 -4.38
N ALA A 308 18.64 -16.19 -4.78
CA ALA A 308 20.04 -16.48 -4.50
C ALA A 308 20.39 -16.16 -3.03
N ILE A 309 19.94 -17.00 -2.09
CA ILE A 309 19.94 -16.71 -0.64
C ILE A 309 21.31 -16.26 -0.10
N GLY A 310 22.43 -16.83 -0.56
CA GLY A 310 23.77 -16.43 -0.14
C GLY A 310 24.17 -14.99 -0.51
N LEU A 311 23.45 -14.36 -1.45
CA LEU A 311 23.65 -12.98 -1.85
C LEU A 311 22.83 -11.98 -1.02
N LEU A 312 21.81 -12.42 -0.26
CA LEU A 312 21.01 -11.55 0.60
C LEU A 312 21.79 -10.99 1.81
N GLY A 313 21.20 -10.00 2.48
CA GLY A 313 21.59 -9.54 3.82
C GLY A 313 21.13 -10.50 4.92
N LYS A 314 21.51 -10.22 6.17
CA LYS A 314 21.12 -11.00 7.37
C LYS A 314 19.62 -10.99 7.65
N ASP A 315 18.93 -10.00 7.12
CA ASP A 315 17.48 -9.82 7.18
C ASP A 315 16.73 -10.63 6.10
N HIS A 316 17.45 -11.31 5.20
CA HIS A 316 16.92 -12.13 4.11
C HIS A 316 15.92 -11.43 3.16
N ARG A 317 15.85 -10.09 3.18
CA ARG A 317 14.92 -9.31 2.34
C ARG A 317 15.59 -8.82 1.07
N LEU A 318 16.71 -8.11 1.16
CA LEU A 318 17.40 -7.55 -0.01
C LEU A 318 18.92 -7.67 0.09
N ALA A 319 19.59 -7.43 -1.04
CA ALA A 319 21.03 -7.37 -1.14
C ALA A 319 21.49 -5.97 -1.57
N ARG A 320 22.49 -5.42 -0.86
CA ARG A 320 23.09 -4.11 -1.14
C ARG A 320 24.18 -4.24 -2.20
N PHE A 321 24.12 -3.45 -3.27
CA PHE A 321 25.09 -3.46 -4.37
C PHE A 321 25.62 -2.07 -4.73
N ASP A 322 26.88 -2.04 -5.15
CA ASP A 322 27.51 -0.94 -5.89
C ASP A 322 27.46 -1.27 -7.39
N VAL A 323 26.72 -0.48 -8.15
CA VAL A 323 26.51 -0.64 -9.59
C VAL A 323 27.33 0.42 -10.33
N GLY A 324 28.42 0.01 -10.97
CA GLY A 324 29.24 0.87 -11.82
C GLY A 324 28.73 0.88 -13.26
N TYR A 325 28.60 2.06 -13.86
CA TYR A 325 28.21 2.25 -15.25
C TYR A 325 29.42 2.67 -16.11
N ARG A 326 29.39 2.38 -17.42
CA ARG A 326 30.43 2.80 -18.38
C ARG A 326 30.64 4.32 -18.45
N SER A 327 29.66 5.11 -18.05
CA SER A 327 29.78 6.58 -17.91
C SER A 327 30.64 7.04 -16.73
N GLY A 328 31.17 6.12 -15.92
CA GLY A 328 31.89 6.42 -14.68
C GLY A 328 30.97 6.69 -13.49
N LYS A 329 29.66 6.90 -13.71
CA LYS A 329 28.66 6.98 -12.64
C LYS A 329 28.61 5.66 -11.86
N ARG A 330 28.33 5.77 -10.56
CA ARG A 330 28.04 4.64 -9.66
C ARG A 330 26.69 4.87 -9.01
N LEU A 331 25.95 3.79 -8.75
CA LEU A 331 24.69 3.78 -8.03
C LEU A 331 24.80 2.77 -6.88
N LYS A 332 24.54 3.21 -5.65
CA LYS A 332 24.23 2.30 -4.55
C LYS A 332 22.76 1.87 -4.73
N ALA A 333 22.48 0.57 -4.76
CA ALA A 333 21.13 0.06 -4.97
C ALA A 333 20.85 -1.18 -4.10
N LYS A 334 19.63 -1.28 -3.59
CA LYS A 334 19.09 -2.49 -2.96
C LYS A 334 18.38 -3.31 -4.06
N LEU A 335 18.87 -4.52 -4.30
CA LEU A 335 18.41 -5.39 -5.40
C LEU A 335 18.01 -6.77 -4.86
N ILE A 336 17.10 -7.42 -5.58
CA ILE A 336 16.66 -8.79 -5.35
C ILE A 336 17.55 -9.70 -6.22
N PRO A 337 18.35 -10.61 -5.63
CA PRO A 337 19.21 -11.51 -6.40
C PRO A 337 18.45 -12.79 -6.73
N ILE A 338 18.19 -13.02 -8.02
CA ILE A 338 17.33 -14.09 -8.54
C ILE A 338 18.16 -15.10 -9.32
N ASN A 339 18.16 -16.35 -8.89
CA ASN A 339 18.79 -17.46 -9.63
C ASN A 339 18.00 -17.70 -10.92
N VAL A 340 18.68 -17.59 -12.07
CA VAL A 340 18.07 -17.80 -13.39
C VAL A 340 18.59 -19.06 -14.10
N ALA A 341 19.37 -19.90 -13.41
CA ALA A 341 19.91 -21.17 -13.91
C ALA A 341 18.83 -22.09 -14.54
N THR A 342 17.63 -22.11 -13.96
CA THR A 342 16.45 -22.87 -14.42
C THR A 342 15.90 -22.43 -15.78
N LEU A 343 16.26 -21.25 -16.29
CA LEU A 343 15.91 -20.81 -17.66
C LEU A 343 16.57 -21.66 -18.75
N GLY A 344 17.58 -22.47 -18.39
CA GLY A 344 18.29 -23.36 -19.30
C GLY A 344 19.44 -22.68 -20.07
N THR A 345 20.51 -23.45 -20.29
CA THR A 345 21.79 -22.98 -20.87
C THR A 345 21.61 -22.21 -22.17
N LYS A 346 20.81 -22.72 -23.12
CA LYS A 346 20.53 -22.04 -24.41
C LYS A 346 19.94 -20.64 -24.23
N ARG A 347 19.07 -20.43 -23.23
CA ARG A 347 18.42 -19.13 -22.96
C ARG A 347 19.40 -18.19 -22.26
N LEU A 348 20.16 -18.70 -21.29
CA LEU A 348 21.23 -17.94 -20.62
C LEU A 348 22.32 -17.46 -21.58
N ASP A 349 22.77 -18.31 -22.50
CA ASP A 349 23.77 -17.93 -23.51
C ASP A 349 23.24 -16.88 -24.49
N ALA A 350 21.94 -16.90 -24.81
CA ALA A 350 21.31 -15.83 -25.59
C ALA A 350 21.26 -14.50 -24.81
N LEU A 351 20.95 -14.55 -23.50
CA LEU A 351 20.92 -13.37 -22.63
C LEU A 351 22.32 -12.77 -22.37
N ARG A 352 23.34 -13.62 -22.21
CA ARG A 352 24.76 -13.22 -22.12
C ARG A 352 25.27 -12.55 -23.39
N LYS A 353 24.77 -12.97 -24.57
CA LYS A 353 25.07 -12.35 -25.88
C LYS A 353 24.29 -11.05 -26.09
N GLY A 354 23.18 -10.86 -25.39
CA GLY A 354 22.41 -9.61 -25.38
C GLY A 354 23.21 -8.45 -24.76
N LYS A 355 23.59 -7.48 -25.59
CA LYS A 355 24.31 -6.27 -25.13
C LYS A 355 23.30 -5.24 -24.58
N PRO A 356 23.44 -4.76 -23.34
CA PRO A 356 22.60 -3.68 -22.84
C PRO A 356 22.83 -2.39 -23.65
N ALA A 357 21.73 -1.83 -24.16
CA ALA A 357 21.76 -0.82 -25.22
C ALA A 357 22.16 0.59 -24.74
N TRP A 358 21.94 0.91 -23.47
CA TRP A 358 22.04 2.28 -22.93
C TRP A 358 22.85 2.34 -21.62
N ALA A 359 22.66 1.38 -20.71
CA ALA A 359 23.45 1.22 -19.49
C ALA A 359 24.33 -0.03 -19.55
N ARG A 360 25.56 0.10 -20.07
CA ARG A 360 26.59 -0.91 -19.81
C ARG A 360 27.02 -0.81 -18.35
N VAL A 361 26.37 -1.58 -17.49
CA VAL A 361 26.90 -1.93 -16.16
C VAL A 361 28.27 -2.58 -16.38
N THR A 362 29.32 -1.98 -15.85
CA THR A 362 30.71 -2.44 -15.99
C THR A 362 31.15 -3.29 -14.81
N ALA A 363 30.58 -3.06 -13.65
CA ALA A 363 30.76 -3.87 -12.45
C ALA A 363 29.49 -3.81 -11.59
N CYS A 364 29.18 -4.91 -10.92
CA CYS A 364 28.25 -4.93 -9.81
C CYS A 364 28.91 -5.69 -8.65
N ARG A 365 28.95 -5.07 -7.46
CA ARG A 365 29.65 -5.63 -6.29
C ARG A 365 28.71 -5.63 -5.09
N LYS A 366 28.52 -6.78 -4.43
CA LYS A 366 27.82 -6.86 -3.13
C LYS A 366 28.58 -6.00 -2.12
N ILE A 367 27.89 -5.07 -1.48
CA ILE A 367 28.41 -4.27 -0.36
C ILE A 367 28.08 -5.02 0.93
N THR A 368 29.07 -5.26 1.78
CA THR A 368 28.86 -5.85 3.11
C THR A 368 28.21 -4.84 4.06
N GLU A 369 27.55 -5.32 5.12
CA GLU A 369 26.90 -4.47 6.13
C GLU A 369 27.88 -3.45 6.74
N LYS A 370 29.08 -3.90 7.13
CA LYS A 370 30.17 -3.06 7.64
C LYS A 370 30.64 -2.01 6.63
N GLU A 371 30.68 -2.35 5.34
CA GLU A 371 31.03 -1.38 4.30
C GLU A 371 29.93 -0.33 4.12
N ALA A 372 28.66 -0.74 4.10
CA ALA A 372 27.52 0.17 4.01
C ALA A 372 27.53 1.20 5.15
N GLU A 373 27.71 0.74 6.39
CA GLU A 373 27.89 1.58 7.59
C GLU A 373 29.06 2.57 7.41
N SER A 374 30.21 2.09 6.95
CA SER A 374 31.42 2.92 6.78
C SER A 374 31.30 4.03 5.73
N VAL A 375 30.43 3.88 4.73
CA VAL A 375 30.17 4.89 3.68
C VAL A 375 28.89 5.70 3.92
N GLY A 376 28.39 5.68 5.16
CA GLY A 376 27.19 6.38 5.58
C GLY A 376 25.90 5.92 4.89
N TRP A 377 25.90 4.77 4.21
CA TRP A 377 24.70 4.24 3.56
C TRP A 377 23.74 3.71 4.62
N ARG A 378 22.78 4.56 5.01
CA ARG A 378 21.74 4.22 5.97
C ARG A 378 20.62 3.44 5.29
N ASP A 379 19.75 2.80 6.06
CA ASP A 379 18.67 1.98 5.49
C ASP A 379 17.52 2.78 4.87
N ASP A 380 17.48 4.08 5.16
CA ASP A 380 16.59 5.11 4.63
C ASP A 380 17.13 5.80 3.36
N GLU A 381 18.28 5.34 2.83
CA GLU A 381 18.83 5.66 1.49
C GLU A 381 18.82 4.44 0.53
#